data_AF-A0A1M4SKQ8-F1
#
_entry.id   AF-A0A1M4SKQ8-F1
#
_cell.length_a   1.000
_cell.length_b   1.000
_cell.length_c   1.000
_cell.angle_alpha   90.00
_cell.angle_beta   90.00
_cell.angle_gamma   90.00
#
_symmetry.space_group_name_H-M   'P 1'
#
loop_
_entity.id
_entity.type
_entity.pdbx_description
1 polymer ?
#
loop_
_entity_poly.entity_id
_entity_poly.type
_entity_poly.pdbx_seq_one_letter_code
_entity_poly.pdbx_strand_id
1 'polypeptide(L)'
;MDNEAATKYAKILSLLVGIVSIVVSIILAHSDLKSAFSWFNGFIGMVLGLVGGLFGLGIFTKKGNSNGALVGFAFAVAVSIGIKYFTKINFWAYSIISIVACILFGYIFSLIFKTKVKDNIDELTMYGIKKYNENCDTEEAI
;
A
#
# COMPACT_ATOMS: atom_id res chain seq x y z
N MET A 1 -26.56 6.42 15.65
CA MET A 1 -25.58 5.96 14.65
C MET A 1 -25.79 4.46 14.49
N ASP A 2 -26.06 4.01 13.26
CA ASP A 2 -26.60 2.69 12.90
C ASP A 2 -25.57 1.56 13.03
N ASN A 3 -25.40 1.06 14.26
CA ASN A 3 -24.51 -0.08 14.57
C ASN A 3 -25.04 -1.41 14.00
N GLU A 4 -26.34 -1.50 13.71
CA GLU A 4 -26.98 -2.71 13.20
C GLU A 4 -26.58 -2.99 11.76
N ALA A 5 -26.55 -1.97 10.91
CA ALA A 5 -26.05 -2.10 9.54
C ALA A 5 -24.58 -2.54 9.50
N ALA A 6 -23.70 -1.86 10.26
CA ALA A 6 -22.28 -2.19 10.33
C ALA A 6 -22.04 -3.65 10.78
N THR A 7 -22.79 -4.11 11.77
CA THR A 7 -22.70 -5.49 12.27
C THR A 7 -23.18 -6.51 11.22
N LYS A 8 -24.24 -6.18 10.46
CA LYS A 8 -24.73 -7.04 9.37
C LYS A 8 -23.69 -7.18 8.26
N TYR A 9 -23.03 -6.10 7.87
CA TYR A 9 -21.92 -6.15 6.91
C TYR A 9 -20.75 -6.95 7.44
N ALA A 10 -20.35 -6.76 8.70
CA ALA A 10 -19.26 -7.52 9.32
C ALA A 10 -19.55 -9.04 9.35
N LYS A 11 -20.78 -9.45 9.66
CA LYS A 11 -21.21 -10.86 9.63
C LYS A 11 -21.07 -11.46 8.23
N ILE A 12 -21.54 -10.73 7.20
CA ILE A 12 -21.44 -11.18 5.81
C ILE A 12 -19.97 -11.26 5.37
N LEU A 13 -19.16 -10.25 5.68
CA LEU A 13 -17.73 -10.26 5.36
C LEU A 13 -17.01 -11.43 6.02
N SER A 14 -17.27 -11.66 7.31
CA SER A 14 -16.66 -12.75 8.07
C SER A 14 -17.03 -14.12 7.50
N LEU A 15 -18.30 -14.30 7.12
CA LEU A 15 -18.77 -15.53 6.46
C LEU A 15 -18.07 -15.74 5.10
N LEU A 16 -17.97 -14.70 4.28
CA LEU A 16 -17.28 -14.78 2.99
C LEU A 16 -15.79 -15.09 3.14
N VAL A 17 -15.10 -14.39 4.04
CA VAL A 17 -13.68 -14.62 4.33
C VAL A 17 -13.46 -16.05 4.84
N GLY A 18 -14.36 -16.55 5.69
CA GLY A 18 -14.34 -17.94 6.18
C GLY A 18 -14.45 -18.96 5.04
N ILE A 19 -15.43 -18.80 4.16
CA ILE A 19 -15.60 -19.69 2.99
C ILE A 19 -14.36 -19.67 2.10
N VAL A 20 -13.82 -18.49 1.79
CA VAL A 20 -12.59 -18.35 1.00
C VAL A 20 -11.41 -19.02 1.69
N SER A 21 -11.28 -18.86 3.01
CA SER A 21 -10.20 -19.48 3.79
C SER A 21 -10.27 -21.02 3.78
N ILE A 22 -11.48 -21.59 3.79
CA ILE A 22 -11.68 -23.05 3.68
C ILE A 22 -11.24 -23.54 2.29
N VAL A 23 -11.65 -22.85 1.22
CA VAL A 23 -11.23 -23.20 -0.15
C VAL A 23 -9.71 -23.14 -0.30
N VAL A 24 -9.07 -22.08 0.18
CA VAL A 24 -7.61 -21.94 0.18
C VAL A 24 -6.93 -23.05 0.98
N SER A 25 -7.50 -23.44 2.13
CA SER A 25 -7.00 -24.56 2.93
C SER A 25 -7.03 -25.89 2.17
N ILE A 26 -8.12 -26.17 1.43
CA ILE A 26 -8.24 -27.39 0.61
C ILE A 26 -7.19 -27.40 -0.49
N ILE A 27 -6.96 -26.27 -1.17
CA ILE A 27 -5.93 -26.14 -2.22
C ILE A 27 -4.53 -26.39 -1.64
N LEU A 28 -4.21 -25.82 -0.47
CA LEU A 28 -2.94 -26.02 0.22
C LEU A 28 -2.76 -27.48 0.64
N ALA A 29 -3.82 -28.16 1.11
CA ALA A 29 -3.77 -29.56 1.51
C ALA A 29 -3.53 -30.52 0.32
N HIS A 30 -4.01 -30.18 -0.88
CA HIS A 30 -3.73 -30.94 -2.11
C HIS A 30 -2.39 -30.58 -2.77
N SER A 31 -1.78 -29.47 -2.37
CA SER A 31 -0.50 -29.05 -2.93
C SER A 31 0.64 -29.81 -2.23
N ASP A 32 1.53 -30.44 -3.00
CA ASP A 32 2.70 -31.18 -2.53
C ASP A 32 3.81 -30.23 -2.02
N LEU A 33 3.45 -29.39 -1.04
CA LEU A 33 4.34 -28.41 -0.45
C LEU A 33 5.21 -29.11 0.59
N LYS A 34 6.54 -29.09 0.39
CA LYS A 34 7.52 -29.57 1.38
C LYS A 34 7.24 -29.05 2.81
N SER A 35 6.66 -27.86 2.94
CA SER A 35 6.21 -27.30 4.21
C SER A 35 5.22 -26.15 3.98
N ALA A 36 3.96 -26.31 4.41
CA ALA A 36 2.97 -25.23 4.43
C ALA A 36 3.44 -24.02 5.26
N PHE A 37 4.22 -24.27 6.31
CA PHE A 37 4.81 -23.23 7.16
C PHE A 37 5.78 -22.32 6.40
N SER A 38 6.66 -22.91 5.58
CA SER A 38 7.60 -22.12 4.77
C SER A 38 6.88 -21.26 3.72
N TRP A 39 5.83 -21.82 3.11
CA TRP A 39 4.99 -21.07 2.17
C TRP A 39 4.24 -19.91 2.86
N PHE A 40 3.65 -20.16 4.03
CA PHE A 40 2.95 -19.15 4.81
C PHE A 40 3.88 -18.02 5.26
N ASN A 41 5.09 -18.33 5.72
CA ASN A 41 6.07 -17.30 6.10
C ASN A 41 6.50 -16.44 4.91
N GLY A 42 6.64 -17.03 3.72
CA GLY A 42 6.88 -16.26 2.49
C GLY A 42 5.70 -15.35 2.13
N PHE A 43 4.47 -15.84 2.31
CA PHE A 43 3.25 -15.07 2.07
C PHE A 43 3.09 -13.89 3.04
N ILE A 44 3.23 -14.13 4.35
CA ILE A 44 3.16 -13.08 5.36
C ILE A 44 4.27 -12.06 5.15
N GLY A 45 5.50 -12.50 4.86
CA GLY A 45 6.60 -11.58 4.53
C GLY A 45 6.28 -10.71 3.31
N MET A 46 5.68 -11.28 2.27
CA MET A 46 5.29 -10.53 1.07
C MET A 46 4.22 -9.47 1.39
N VAL A 47 3.15 -9.84 2.09
CA VAL A 47 2.04 -8.93 2.45
C VAL A 47 2.52 -7.82 3.38
N LEU A 48 3.25 -8.17 4.43
CA LEU A 48 3.83 -7.18 5.36
C LEU A 48 4.82 -6.27 4.65
N GLY A 49 5.62 -6.80 3.73
CA GLY A 49 6.56 -5.99 2.95
C GLY A 49 5.87 -5.02 2.00
N LEU A 50 4.77 -5.41 1.36
CA LEU A 50 3.96 -4.51 0.53
C LEU A 50 3.35 -3.36 1.36
N VAL A 51 2.76 -3.68 2.52
CA VAL A 51 2.19 -2.67 3.43
C VAL A 51 3.29 -1.75 3.99
N GLY A 52 4.42 -2.33 4.42
CA GLY A 52 5.57 -1.59 4.90
C GLY A 52 6.20 -0.69 3.84
N GLY A 53 6.29 -1.16 2.59
CA GLY A 53 6.75 -0.38 1.45
C GLY A 53 5.82 0.78 1.11
N LEU A 54 4.50 0.57 1.17
CA LEU A 54 3.49 1.62 0.96
C LEU A 54 3.58 2.70 2.04
N PHE A 55 3.74 2.28 3.30
CA PHE A 55 3.90 3.19 4.43
C PHE A 55 5.23 3.97 4.34
N GLY A 56 6.32 3.27 4.02
CA GLY A 56 7.62 3.89 3.76
C GLY A 56 7.54 4.94 2.65
N LEU A 57 6.89 4.63 1.53
CA LEU A 57 6.67 5.59 0.46
C LEU A 57 5.94 6.84 0.95
N GLY A 58 4.89 6.68 1.78
CA GLY A 58 4.12 7.78 2.35
C GLY A 58 4.93 8.68 3.30
N ILE A 59 5.80 8.09 4.13
CA ILE A 59 6.69 8.86 5.03
C ILE A 59 7.78 9.58 4.24
N PHE A 60 8.43 8.91 3.29
CA PHE A 60 9.60 9.44 2.59
C PHE A 60 9.24 10.36 1.41
N THR A 61 8.00 10.35 0.91
CA THR A 61 7.61 11.08 -0.32
C THR A 61 6.66 12.25 -0.05
N LYS A 62 7.19 13.47 -0.03
CA LYS A 62 6.42 14.73 0.12
C LYS A 62 5.47 15.05 -1.06
N LYS A 63 5.62 14.36 -2.20
CA LYS A 63 4.78 14.46 -3.42
C LYS A 63 4.03 13.16 -3.74
N GLY A 64 3.74 12.35 -2.72
CA GLY A 64 3.01 11.11 -2.89
C GLY A 64 1.58 11.39 -3.34
N ASN A 65 1.29 11.22 -4.63
CA ASN A 65 -0.07 11.26 -5.12
C ASN A 65 -0.77 9.97 -4.69
N SER A 66 -1.90 10.06 -3.98
CA SER A 66 -2.67 8.88 -3.54
C SER A 66 -2.98 7.93 -4.70
N ASN A 67 -3.24 8.49 -5.90
CA ASN A 67 -3.51 7.69 -7.10
C ASN A 67 -2.23 7.00 -7.62
N GLY A 68 -1.09 7.69 -7.58
CA GLY A 68 0.20 7.14 -8.00
C GLY A 68 0.69 6.03 -7.07
N ALA A 69 0.48 6.18 -5.76
CA ALA A 69 0.79 5.16 -4.76
C ALA A 69 -0.09 3.90 -4.94
N LEU A 70 -1.39 4.05 -5.21
CA LEU A 70 -2.31 2.93 -5.41
C LEU A 70 -1.98 2.14 -6.69
N VAL A 71 -1.73 2.85 -7.80
CA VAL A 71 -1.34 2.22 -9.08
C VAL A 71 0.03 1.56 -8.96
N GLY A 72 1.00 2.23 -8.32
CA GLY A 72 2.33 1.68 -8.07
C GLY A 72 2.31 0.46 -7.16
N PHE A 73 1.44 0.44 -6.14
CA PHE A 73 1.21 -0.73 -5.29
C PHE A 73 0.65 -1.91 -6.10
N ALA A 74 -0.40 -1.69 -6.90
CA ALA A 74 -0.98 -2.75 -7.74
C ALA A 74 0.05 -3.33 -8.72
N PHE A 75 0.87 -2.47 -9.33
CA PHE A 75 1.95 -2.89 -10.21
C PHE A 75 3.05 -3.66 -9.46
N ALA A 76 3.43 -3.20 -8.26
CA ALA A 76 4.39 -3.89 -7.41
C ALA A 76 3.91 -5.29 -6.98
N VAL A 77 2.60 -5.48 -6.73
CA VAL A 77 2.01 -6.81 -6.48
C VAL A 77 2.18 -7.71 -7.71
N ALA A 78 1.85 -7.21 -8.91
CA ALA A 78 1.98 -7.96 -10.15
C ALA A 78 3.45 -8.35 -10.42
N VAL A 79 4.39 -7.43 -10.22
CA VAL A 79 5.83 -7.71 -10.38
C VAL A 79 6.32 -8.69 -9.32
N SER A 80 5.89 -8.55 -8.06
CA SER A 80 6.26 -9.47 -6.98
C SER A 80 5.76 -10.90 -7.24
N ILE A 81 4.56 -11.05 -7.81
CA ILE A 81 4.05 -12.36 -8.25
C ILE A 81 4.89 -12.91 -9.41
N GLY A 82 5.29 -12.07 -10.38
CA GLY A 82 6.12 -12.46 -11.51
C GLY A 82 7.51 -12.96 -11.08
N ILE A 83 8.17 -12.26 -10.16
CA ILE A 83 9.49 -12.64 -9.62
C ILE A 83 9.42 -13.99 -8.90
N LYS A 84 8.31 -14.30 -8.20
CA LYS A 84 8.11 -15.58 -7.51
C LYS A 84 8.15 -16.78 -8.46
N TYR A 85 7.76 -16.62 -9.73
CA TYR A 85 7.81 -17.70 -10.72
C TYR A 85 9.21 -17.92 -11.32
N PHE A 86 10.07 -16.89 -11.35
CA PHE A 86 11.38 -16.98 -11.99
C PHE A 86 12.51 -17.39 -11.05
N THR A 87 12.41 -17.15 -9.73
CA THR A 87 13.52 -17.43 -8.80
C THR A 87 13.05 -18.10 -7.50
N LYS A 88 13.62 -19.28 -7.18
CA LYS A 88 13.45 -19.94 -5.88
C LYS A 88 14.36 -19.28 -4.84
N ILE A 89 13.91 -18.20 -4.23
CA ILE A 89 14.62 -17.50 -3.15
C ILE A 89 14.05 -17.91 -1.78
N ASN A 90 14.86 -17.76 -0.74
CA ASN A 90 14.49 -18.00 0.66
C ASN A 90 13.29 -17.13 1.11
N PHE A 91 12.52 -17.62 2.08
CA PHE A 91 11.25 -17.00 2.51
C PHE A 91 11.40 -15.54 2.99
N TRP A 92 12.55 -15.19 3.59
CA TRP A 92 12.87 -13.82 4.02
C TRP A 92 13.03 -12.83 2.86
N ALA A 93 13.56 -13.28 1.72
CA ALA A 93 13.87 -12.40 0.60
C ALA A 93 12.58 -11.85 -0.05
N TYR A 94 11.48 -12.60 -0.01
CA TYR A 94 10.19 -12.13 -0.53
C TYR A 94 9.71 -10.85 0.12
N SER A 95 9.98 -10.65 1.42
CA SER A 95 9.64 -9.42 2.15
C SER A 95 10.48 -8.23 1.69
N ILE A 96 11.80 -8.42 1.58
CA ILE A 96 12.72 -7.34 1.17
C ILE A 96 12.42 -6.92 -0.28
N ILE A 97 12.22 -7.90 -1.16
CA ILE A 97 11.91 -7.65 -2.58
C ILE A 97 10.59 -6.92 -2.73
N SER A 98 9.55 -7.29 -1.97
CA SER A 98 8.25 -6.62 -2.06
C SER A 98 8.29 -5.18 -1.54
N ILE A 99 9.05 -4.90 -0.48
CA ILE A 99 9.30 -3.54 0.01
C ILE A 99 9.98 -2.70 -1.07
N VAL A 100 11.08 -3.20 -1.62
CA VAL A 100 11.88 -2.48 -2.63
C VAL A 100 11.07 -2.26 -3.90
N ALA A 101 10.35 -3.28 -4.38
CA ALA A 101 9.48 -3.16 -5.54
C ALA A 101 8.37 -2.12 -5.31
N CYS A 102 7.72 -2.15 -4.14
CA CYS A 102 6.65 -1.20 -3.81
C CYS A 102 7.18 0.24 -3.77
N ILE A 103 8.35 0.48 -3.17
CA ILE A 103 8.95 1.81 -3.11
C ILE A 103 9.37 2.28 -4.51
N LEU A 104 10.03 1.43 -5.31
CA LEU A 104 10.47 1.79 -6.66
C LEU A 104 9.31 2.11 -7.59
N PHE A 105 8.34 1.19 -7.72
CA PHE A 105 7.19 1.40 -8.60
C PHE A 105 6.27 2.49 -8.05
N GLY A 106 6.03 2.53 -6.74
CA GLY A 106 5.26 3.60 -6.10
C GLY A 106 5.85 4.98 -6.37
N TYR A 107 7.17 5.11 -6.31
CA TYR A 107 7.86 6.37 -6.61
C TYR A 107 7.79 6.72 -8.10
N ILE A 108 8.06 5.76 -9.00
CA ILE A 108 8.00 5.96 -10.47
C ILE A 108 6.60 6.39 -10.90
N PHE A 109 5.56 5.68 -10.45
CA PHE A 109 4.18 6.02 -10.78
C PHE A 109 3.74 7.34 -10.14
N SER A 110 4.20 7.65 -8.92
CA SER A 110 3.93 8.96 -8.31
C SER A 110 4.62 10.12 -9.05
N LEU A 111 5.73 9.88 -9.75
CA LEU A 111 6.37 10.89 -10.62
C LEU A 111 5.65 11.08 -11.96
N ILE A 112 5.17 9.98 -12.56
CA ILE A 112 4.40 10.01 -13.81
C ILE A 112 3.02 10.64 -13.59
N PHE A 113 2.34 10.28 -12.49
CA PHE A 113 1.09 10.90 -12.06
C PHE A 113 1.35 12.22 -11.31
N LYS A 114 2.08 13.16 -11.95
CA LYS A 114 1.99 14.59 -11.62
C LYS A 114 0.59 15.09 -11.99
N THR A 115 -0.42 14.68 -11.23
CA THR A 115 -1.67 15.42 -11.16
C THR A 115 -1.30 16.80 -10.65
N LYS A 116 -1.65 17.83 -11.42
CA LYS A 116 -1.48 19.23 -11.02
C LYS A 116 -1.95 19.35 -9.58
N VAL A 117 -1.01 19.76 -8.73
CA VAL A 117 -1.32 20.21 -7.38
C VAL A 117 -2.44 21.22 -7.54
N LYS A 118 -3.62 20.88 -7.01
CA LYS A 118 -4.71 21.83 -6.86
C LYS A 118 -4.15 22.91 -5.94
N ASP A 119 -4.13 24.17 -6.38
CA ASP A 119 -3.51 25.34 -5.73
C ASP A 119 -4.05 25.67 -4.31
N ASN A 120 -4.73 24.74 -3.65
CA ASN A 120 -5.38 24.86 -2.34
C ASN A 120 -4.72 23.97 -1.27
N ILE A 121 -3.46 23.56 -1.45
CA ILE A 121 -2.70 22.84 -0.40
C ILE A 121 -1.63 23.71 0.27
N ASP A 122 -1.41 24.93 -0.23
CA ASP A 122 -0.47 25.86 0.37
C ASP A 122 -1.02 26.36 1.72
N GLU A 123 -2.34 26.49 1.90
CA GLU A 123 -2.94 26.84 3.19
C GLU A 123 -2.88 25.72 4.25
N LEU A 124 -2.71 24.45 3.86
CA LEU A 124 -2.71 23.31 4.81
C LEU A 124 -1.32 22.73 5.10
N THR A 125 -0.26 23.23 4.46
CA THR A 125 1.10 22.79 4.72
C THR A 125 1.88 23.86 5.48
N MET A 126 2.69 23.43 6.46
CA MET A 126 3.50 24.32 7.32
C MET A 126 4.32 25.37 6.54
N TYR A 127 4.69 25.05 5.30
CA TYR A 127 5.45 25.96 4.43
C TYR A 127 4.59 27.02 3.74
N GLY A 128 3.31 26.76 3.48
CA GLY A 128 2.41 27.76 2.90
C GLY A 128 1.66 28.60 3.95
N ILE A 129 1.46 28.10 5.18
CA ILE A 129 1.01 28.93 6.32
C ILE A 129 1.96 30.10 6.58
N LYS A 130 3.29 29.86 6.52
CA LYS A 130 4.29 30.93 6.70
C LYS A 130 4.18 32.02 5.62
N LYS A 131 3.85 31.61 4.39
CA LYS A 131 3.76 32.51 3.22
C LYS A 131 2.42 33.26 3.16
N TYR A 132 1.34 32.65 3.65
CA TYR A 132 0.03 33.29 3.82
C TYR A 132 0.10 34.38 4.90
N ASN A 133 0.71 34.06 6.06
CA ASN A 133 0.83 35.02 7.15
C ASN A 133 1.66 36.25 6.75
N GLU A 134 2.80 36.05 6.06
CA GLU A 134 3.66 37.13 5.57
C GLU A 134 2.97 38.05 4.53
N ASN A 135 2.05 37.49 3.73
CA ASN A 135 1.23 38.27 2.79
C ASN A 135 0.05 39.00 3.47
N CYS A 136 -0.53 38.42 4.51
CA CYS A 136 -1.61 39.07 5.28
C CYS A 136 -1.08 40.27 6.08
N ASP A 137 0.11 40.13 6.68
CA ASP A 137 0.80 41.20 7.42
C ASP A 137 1.22 42.38 6.52
N THR A 138 1.41 42.14 5.21
CA THR A 138 1.77 43.20 4.24
C THR A 138 0.56 43.89 3.62
N GLU A 139 -0.61 43.25 3.60
CA GLU A 139 -1.87 43.84 3.12
C GLU A 139 -2.56 44.72 4.19
N GLU A 140 -2.34 44.45 5.49
CA GLU A 140 -2.80 45.32 6.59
C GLU A 140 -1.89 46.54 6.86
N ALA A 141 -0.72 46.61 6.23
CA ALA A 141 0.26 47.69 6.41
C ALA A 141 0.17 48.80 5.34
N ILE A 142 -0.85 48.78 4.46
CA ILE A 142 -1.12 49.77 3.40
C ILE A 142 -2.40 50.54 3.71
#